data_AF-A0A0C3FDM7-F1
#
_entry.id   AF-A0A0C3FDM7-F1
#
_cell.length_a   1.000
_cell.length_b   1.000
_cell.length_c   1.000
_cell.angle_alpha   90.00
_cell.angle_beta   90.00
_cell.angle_gamma   90.00
#
_symmetry.space_group_name_H-M   'P 1'
#
loop_
_entity.id
_entity.type
_entity.pdbx_description
1 polymer ?
#
loop_
_entity_poly.entity_id
_entity_poly.type
_entity_poly.pdbx_seq_one_letter_code
_entity_poly.pdbx_strand_id
1 'polypeptide(L)'
;MLLLEDINPHPASQTNTREDAPSFTRRNHHVQSSPPSYPNQRNPRLPSSPQDLLVLSPHRSHTSSPAPSPLPTIERDVRLNRKTTLRTLFRYPLGTTIEYPETSSNGSVGHLFEVAPDEWSNPRLNFAYSQGAPTGRTQIGSYTFCSLLVDNNGEEVPCQEVHATCQGCKVCPFVDMVKMNEPHQRATREDLRLRLAQDQHIHTSARQALFEKTLSLYRAYCTHGCLGPADTSTDTEHAAEDNQWIAQNKRAQRGHDSKPTCDGQLIFDYDLNGKAFVRCEHYSIQLGGTRDHLISYDAGTGLFDEEYLEALFDGNTEEIARIKGAAYKDGFGPLASCSMISNHNSVKVHCPCEHRDPEGNLVLAEMTHIRCHSTFRCFEPLEEYRQAQ
;
A
#
# COMPACT_ATOMS: atom_id res chain seq x y z
N MET A 1 -11.00 4.30 30.24
CA MET A 1 -10.81 5.06 28.96
C MET A 1 -11.85 4.68 27.94
N LEU A 2 -12.51 5.67 27.33
CA LEU A 2 -13.67 5.45 26.45
C LEU A 2 -13.39 5.96 25.02
N LEU A 3 -13.57 5.09 24.01
CA LEU A 3 -13.61 5.50 22.60
C LEU A 3 -15.05 5.58 22.10
N LEU A 4 -15.47 6.71 21.53
CA LEU A 4 -16.79 6.96 20.95
C LEU A 4 -16.66 7.32 19.47
N GLU A 5 -17.41 6.63 18.61
CA GLU A 5 -17.53 6.98 17.19
C GLU A 5 -18.80 7.79 16.91
N ASP A 6 -18.65 8.98 16.30
CA ASP A 6 -19.76 9.75 15.73
C ASP A 6 -19.74 9.60 14.20
N ILE A 7 -20.87 9.21 13.61
CA ILE A 7 -21.11 9.32 12.17
C ILE A 7 -21.73 10.68 11.95
N ASN A 8 -21.04 11.57 11.25
CA ASN A 8 -21.61 12.86 10.87
C ASN A 8 -22.60 12.64 9.70
N PRO A 9 -23.92 12.87 9.86
CA PRO A 9 -24.83 12.88 8.74
C PRO A 9 -24.73 14.24 8.05
N HIS A 10 -24.16 14.25 6.83
CA HIS A 10 -24.07 15.36 5.87
C HIS A 10 -23.09 16.52 6.16
N PRO A 11 -22.24 16.88 5.17
CA PRO A 11 -21.86 18.28 4.99
C PRO A 11 -23.03 19.02 4.31
N ALA A 12 -23.48 20.10 4.93
CA ALA A 12 -24.43 21.02 4.32
C ALA A 12 -23.89 21.52 2.97
N SER A 13 -24.68 21.34 1.91
CA SER A 13 -24.49 21.97 0.61
C SER A 13 -24.52 23.49 0.77
N GLN A 14 -23.37 24.15 0.77
CA GLN A 14 -23.29 25.58 0.49
C GLN A 14 -23.12 25.76 -1.01
N THR A 15 -24.23 26.10 -1.65
CA THR A 15 -24.27 26.78 -2.94
C THR A 15 -23.46 28.07 -2.84
N ASN A 16 -22.46 28.25 -3.71
CA ASN A 16 -21.94 29.59 -3.99
C ASN A 16 -21.77 29.78 -5.50
N THR A 17 -22.60 30.68 -5.99
CA THR A 17 -22.59 31.30 -7.30
C THR A 17 -21.28 32.02 -7.57
N ARG A 18 -20.82 31.89 -8.82
CA ARG A 18 -19.85 32.72 -9.54
C ARG A 18 -20.05 34.22 -9.26
N GLU A 19 -18.96 34.97 -9.07
CA GLU A 19 -18.50 36.02 -9.99
C GLU A 19 -17.20 36.69 -9.51
N ASP A 20 -16.29 36.85 -10.49
CA ASP A 20 -15.24 37.85 -10.69
C ASP A 20 -14.08 38.10 -9.70
N ALA A 21 -12.89 37.95 -10.28
CA ALA A 21 -11.60 38.43 -9.80
C ALA A 21 -11.52 39.97 -9.82
N PRO A 22 -10.55 40.56 -9.09
CA PRO A 22 -9.35 40.92 -9.83
C PRO A 22 -8.02 40.68 -9.08
N SER A 23 -7.05 40.26 -9.89
CA SER A 23 -5.62 40.54 -9.88
C SER A 23 -5.06 41.37 -8.71
N PHE A 24 -4.25 40.73 -7.87
CA PHE A 24 -3.21 41.40 -7.09
C PHE A 24 -1.85 40.74 -7.33
N THR A 25 -0.95 41.51 -7.94
CA THR A 25 0.46 41.23 -8.10
C THR A 25 1.15 41.24 -6.73
N ARG A 26 1.89 40.18 -6.40
CA ARG A 26 2.84 40.21 -5.28
C ARG A 26 4.23 39.76 -5.72
N ARG A 27 5.18 40.67 -5.51
CA ARG A 27 6.60 40.60 -5.86
C ARG A 27 7.28 39.37 -5.28
N ASN A 28 8.05 38.71 -6.16
CA ASN A 28 9.10 37.76 -5.81
C ASN A 28 10.20 38.46 -5.00
N HIS A 29 10.46 37.99 -3.78
CA HIS A 29 11.76 38.11 -3.15
C HIS A 29 12.41 36.73 -3.12
N HIS A 30 13.32 36.54 -4.06
CA HIS A 30 14.18 35.38 -4.21
C HIS A 30 15.28 35.48 -3.14
N VAL A 31 15.26 34.62 -2.13
CA VAL A 31 16.42 34.37 -1.26
C VAL A 31 16.97 33.00 -1.66
N GLN A 32 18.03 33.01 -2.46
CA GLN A 32 18.82 31.82 -2.79
C GLN A 32 19.50 31.33 -1.52
N SER A 33 19.15 30.11 -1.09
CA SER A 33 19.91 29.38 -0.07
C SER A 33 20.67 28.28 -0.80
N SER A 34 21.98 28.45 -0.98
CA SER A 34 22.86 27.43 -1.54
C SER A 34 23.00 26.25 -0.56
N PRO A 35 23.05 25.00 -1.05
CA PRO A 35 23.33 23.85 -0.20
C PRO A 35 24.82 23.80 0.21
N PRO A 36 25.15 23.29 1.41
CA PRO A 36 26.53 23.26 1.90
C PRO A 36 27.37 22.20 1.18
N SER A 37 28.56 22.63 0.74
CA SER A 37 29.63 21.83 0.14
C SER A 37 30.26 20.91 1.19
N TYR A 38 30.30 19.60 0.93
CA TYR A 38 31.11 18.66 1.70
C TYR A 38 32.41 18.31 0.96
N PRO A 39 33.55 18.23 1.66
CA PRO A 39 34.86 18.05 1.05
C PRO A 39 35.13 16.60 0.64
N ASN A 40 35.81 16.48 -0.51
CA ASN A 40 36.48 15.30 -1.04
C ASN A 40 37.24 14.50 0.04
N GLN A 41 36.90 13.22 0.21
CA GLN A 41 37.80 12.24 0.82
C GLN A 41 37.88 10.95 -0.01
N ARG A 42 39.14 10.56 -0.20
CA ARG A 42 39.73 9.47 -0.98
C ARG A 42 39.09 8.09 -0.78
N ASN A 43 39.08 7.33 -1.89
CA ASN A 43 38.94 5.87 -1.97
C ASN A 43 39.59 5.09 -0.81
N PRO A 44 38.90 4.05 -0.34
CA PRO A 44 39.55 2.79 0.00
C PRO A 44 38.94 1.58 -0.73
N ARG A 45 39.84 0.87 -1.43
CA ARG A 45 39.93 -0.55 -1.79
C ARG A 45 38.73 -1.48 -1.49
N LEU A 46 38.35 -2.25 -2.52
CA LEU A 46 37.57 -3.50 -2.43
C LEU A 46 38.19 -4.48 -1.41
N PRO A 47 37.35 -5.16 -0.61
CA PRO A 47 37.61 -6.51 -0.16
C PRO A 47 36.79 -7.54 -0.96
N SER A 48 37.51 -8.59 -1.33
CA SER A 48 37.07 -9.85 -1.93
C SER A 48 36.44 -10.78 -0.88
N SER A 49 35.50 -11.62 -1.34
CA SER A 49 34.94 -12.83 -0.72
C SER A 49 33.50 -12.72 -0.14
N PRO A 50 32.64 -13.74 -0.38
CA PRO A 50 31.21 -13.70 -0.07
C PRO A 50 30.93 -14.19 1.36
N GLN A 51 29.68 -13.95 1.79
CA GLN A 51 29.05 -14.27 3.07
C GLN A 51 28.92 -13.05 3.98
N ASP A 52 27.75 -12.41 3.88
CA ASP A 52 26.92 -12.06 5.03
C ASP A 52 25.53 -11.71 4.50
N LEU A 53 24.73 -12.75 4.27
CA LEU A 53 23.28 -12.61 4.22
C LEU A 53 22.87 -12.14 5.61
N LEU A 54 22.51 -10.85 5.72
CA LEU A 54 21.73 -10.36 6.85
C LEU A 54 20.36 -11.05 6.80
N VAL A 55 20.32 -12.25 7.37
CA VAL A 55 19.09 -12.92 7.78
C VAL A 55 18.45 -11.99 8.82
N LEU A 56 17.46 -11.24 8.38
CA LEU A 56 16.47 -10.64 9.28
C LEU A 56 15.88 -11.82 10.06
N SER A 57 16.39 -12.02 11.27
CA SER A 57 15.84 -12.99 12.20
C SER A 57 14.35 -12.67 12.37
N PRO A 58 13.44 -13.64 12.18
CA PRO A 58 12.05 -13.44 12.53
C PRO A 58 12.01 -13.03 13.99
N HIS A 59 11.26 -11.96 14.31
CA HIS A 59 10.91 -11.66 15.69
C HIS A 59 10.47 -12.97 16.36
N ARG A 60 11.14 -13.33 17.46
CA ARG A 60 10.76 -14.46 18.32
C ARG A 60 9.25 -14.39 18.53
N SER A 61 8.53 -15.28 17.88
CA SER A 61 7.13 -15.52 18.19
C SER A 61 7.12 -16.13 19.58
N HIS A 62 6.84 -15.31 20.59
CA HIS A 62 6.48 -15.80 21.90
C HIS A 62 5.21 -16.64 21.72
N THR A 63 5.40 -17.94 21.54
CA THR A 63 4.35 -18.95 21.55
C THR A 63 4.00 -19.24 23.01
N SER A 64 3.59 -18.20 23.74
CA SER A 64 2.61 -18.39 24.81
C SER A 64 1.26 -18.33 24.13
N SER A 65 0.56 -19.46 24.08
CA SER A 65 -0.89 -19.43 23.84
C SER A 65 -1.45 -18.37 24.78
N PRO A 66 -2.07 -17.28 24.29
CA PRO A 66 -2.64 -16.30 25.19
C PRO A 66 -3.71 -17.07 25.97
N ALA A 67 -3.60 -17.05 27.30
CA ALA A 67 -4.74 -17.39 28.14
C ALA A 67 -5.96 -16.64 27.58
N PRO A 68 -7.16 -17.27 27.49
CA PRO A 68 -8.32 -16.62 26.91
C PRO A 68 -8.51 -15.29 27.63
N SER A 69 -8.28 -14.20 26.89
CA SER A 69 -8.53 -12.84 27.39
C SER A 69 -9.98 -12.81 27.87
N PRO A 70 -10.24 -12.34 29.09
CA PRO A 70 -11.60 -12.39 29.62
C PRO A 70 -12.51 -11.59 28.68
N LEU A 71 -13.64 -12.21 28.33
CA LEU A 71 -14.55 -11.64 27.34
C LEU A 71 -15.07 -10.29 27.85
N PRO A 72 -15.23 -9.30 26.97
CA PRO A 72 -15.82 -8.03 27.38
C PRO A 72 -17.27 -8.22 27.82
N THR A 73 -17.66 -7.45 28.83
CA THR A 73 -19.08 -7.26 29.16
C THR A 73 -19.69 -6.32 28.13
N ILE A 74 -20.89 -6.62 27.66
CA ILE A 74 -21.58 -5.87 26.60
C ILE A 74 -22.87 -5.27 27.16
N GLU A 75 -23.01 -3.95 27.04
CA GLU A 75 -24.23 -3.21 27.34
C GLU A 75 -24.77 -2.56 26.06
N ARG A 76 -26.09 -2.30 26.00
CA ARG A 76 -26.73 -1.66 24.86
C ARG A 76 -27.51 -0.41 25.27
N ASP A 77 -27.65 0.50 24.32
CA ASP A 77 -28.44 1.73 24.47
C ASP A 77 -28.00 2.56 25.69
N VAL A 78 -26.69 2.69 25.89
CA VAL A 78 -26.09 3.38 27.03
C VAL A 78 -26.03 4.87 26.76
N ARG A 79 -26.74 5.67 27.58
CA ARG A 79 -26.77 7.12 27.42
C ARG A 79 -25.51 7.76 27.99
N LEU A 80 -24.72 8.40 27.13
CA LEU A 80 -23.52 9.12 27.56
C LEU A 80 -23.87 10.54 28.04
N ASN A 81 -24.68 11.26 27.27
CA ASN A 81 -25.10 12.61 27.60
C ASN A 81 -26.48 12.90 26.98
N ARG A 82 -26.89 14.18 26.95
CA ARG A 82 -28.20 14.56 26.39
C ARG A 82 -28.33 14.30 24.88
N LYS A 83 -27.22 14.29 24.14
CA LYS A 83 -27.17 14.19 22.68
C LYS A 83 -26.65 12.84 22.17
N THR A 84 -25.84 12.15 22.96
CA THR A 84 -25.14 10.92 22.53
C THR A 84 -25.62 9.72 23.32
N THR A 85 -26.11 8.72 22.60
CA THR A 85 -26.44 7.38 23.12
C THR A 85 -25.62 6.36 22.37
N LEU A 86 -24.90 5.53 23.12
CA LEU A 86 -24.14 4.40 22.61
C LEU A 86 -25.08 3.26 22.25
N ARG A 87 -25.01 2.78 21.03
CA ARG A 87 -25.75 1.58 20.61
C ARG A 87 -25.24 0.35 21.35
N THR A 88 -23.92 0.26 21.48
CA THR A 88 -23.23 -0.83 22.18
C THR A 88 -22.09 -0.22 23.00
N LEU A 89 -21.92 -0.68 24.24
CA LEU A 89 -20.76 -0.39 25.09
C LEU A 89 -20.07 -1.71 25.43
N PHE A 90 -18.81 -1.84 25.04
CA PHE A 90 -17.93 -2.93 25.45
C PHE A 90 -17.11 -2.49 26.66
N ARG A 91 -17.12 -3.28 27.73
CA ARG A 91 -16.24 -3.10 28.90
C ARG A 91 -15.17 -4.16 28.89
N TYR A 92 -13.92 -3.74 28.82
CA TYR A 92 -12.77 -4.61 28.74
C TYR A 92 -12.05 -4.67 30.08
N PRO A 93 -11.76 -5.89 30.56
CA PRO A 93 -11.01 -6.09 31.79
C PRO A 93 -9.55 -5.63 31.62
N LEU A 94 -8.90 -5.42 32.77
CA LEU A 94 -7.50 -5.03 32.82
C LEU A 94 -6.59 -5.91 31.95
N GLY A 95 -5.68 -5.28 31.21
CA GLY A 95 -4.69 -5.95 30.36
C GLY A 95 -5.21 -6.35 28.97
N THR A 96 -6.46 -6.02 28.63
CA THR A 96 -7.01 -6.33 27.30
C THR A 96 -6.37 -5.46 26.21
N THR A 97 -5.87 -6.11 25.16
CA THR A 97 -5.32 -5.45 23.97
C THR A 97 -6.22 -5.73 22.76
N ILE A 98 -6.53 -4.68 21.99
CA ILE A 98 -7.40 -4.76 20.81
C ILE A 98 -6.78 -3.93 19.69
N GLU A 99 -6.71 -4.52 18.50
CA GLU A 99 -6.19 -3.86 17.30
C GLU A 99 -7.31 -3.29 16.42
N TYR A 100 -8.42 -4.01 16.32
CA TYR A 100 -9.57 -3.64 15.48
C TYR A 100 -10.83 -3.56 16.34
N PRO A 101 -11.02 -2.46 17.11
CA PRO A 101 -12.25 -2.28 17.87
C PRO A 101 -13.45 -2.24 16.93
N GLU A 102 -14.59 -2.75 17.41
CA GLU A 102 -15.86 -2.74 16.66
C GLU A 102 -16.33 -1.31 16.40
N THR A 103 -16.75 -1.05 15.18
CA THR A 103 -17.23 0.22 14.69
C THR A 103 -18.65 0.06 14.16
N SER A 104 -19.32 1.16 13.84
CA SER A 104 -20.71 1.11 13.36
C SER A 104 -20.94 2.03 12.17
N SER A 105 -21.83 1.62 11.25
CA SER A 105 -22.26 2.48 10.13
C SER A 105 -23.54 3.25 10.42
N ASN A 106 -24.16 3.07 11.59
CA ASN A 106 -25.43 3.72 11.92
C ASN A 106 -25.59 4.10 13.41
N GLY A 107 -24.49 4.40 14.10
CA GLY A 107 -24.53 4.88 15.48
C GLY A 107 -23.18 4.80 16.16
N SER A 108 -23.15 5.13 17.45
CA SER A 108 -21.92 5.15 18.24
C SER A 108 -21.69 3.84 18.98
N VAL A 109 -20.45 3.34 18.93
CA VAL A 109 -19.98 2.23 19.74
C VAL A 109 -19.00 2.78 20.79
N GLY A 110 -19.13 2.29 22.02
CA GLY A 110 -18.29 2.64 23.15
C GLY A 110 -17.33 1.52 23.50
N HIS A 111 -16.07 1.84 23.73
CA HIS A 111 -15.07 0.88 24.24
C HIS A 111 -14.48 1.41 25.53
N LEU A 112 -14.85 0.83 26.68
CA LEU A 112 -14.36 1.20 28.00
C LEU A 112 -13.31 0.19 28.47
N PHE A 113 -12.08 0.67 28.68
CA PHE A 113 -10.97 -0.14 29.18
C PHE A 113 -10.66 0.18 30.65
N GLU A 114 -10.49 -0.87 31.44
CA GLU A 114 -9.76 -0.85 32.71
C GLU A 114 -8.25 -0.80 32.44
N VAL A 115 -7.56 0.12 33.10
CA VAL A 115 -6.11 0.36 32.91
C VAL A 115 -5.46 0.49 34.27
N ALA A 116 -4.31 -0.17 34.45
CA ALA A 116 -3.55 -0.12 35.68
C ALA A 116 -2.95 1.28 35.86
N PRO A 117 -3.14 1.96 37.00
CA PRO A 117 -2.62 3.31 37.21
C PRO A 117 -1.09 3.38 37.24
N ASP A 118 -0.43 2.31 37.71
CA ASP A 118 1.02 2.15 37.84
C ASP A 118 1.70 1.77 36.51
N GLU A 119 1.01 1.03 35.64
CA GLU A 119 1.45 0.66 34.29
C GLU A 119 0.56 1.30 33.21
N TRP A 120 0.41 2.62 33.27
CA TRP A 120 -0.48 3.33 32.35
C TRP A 120 -0.01 3.24 30.90
N SER A 121 -0.75 2.48 30.09
CA SER A 121 -0.62 2.44 28.65
C SER A 121 -1.96 2.78 28.00
N ASN A 122 -1.93 3.58 26.94
CA ASN A 122 -3.16 3.99 26.27
C ASN A 122 -3.58 2.93 25.23
N PRO A 123 -4.66 2.15 25.43
CA PRO A 123 -5.10 1.13 24.48
C PRO A 123 -5.41 1.68 23.08
N ARG A 124 -5.71 2.98 22.95
CA ARG A 124 -5.89 3.63 21.64
C ARG A 124 -4.65 3.50 20.75
N LEU A 125 -3.47 3.42 21.34
CA LEU A 125 -2.20 3.27 20.61
C LEU A 125 -2.07 1.90 19.94
N ASN A 126 -2.85 0.91 20.37
CA ASN A 126 -2.89 -0.41 19.76
C ASN A 126 -3.84 -0.49 18.55
N PHE A 127 -4.67 0.52 18.30
CA PHE A 127 -5.63 0.48 17.21
C PHE A 127 -4.95 0.60 15.84
N ALA A 128 -5.22 -0.37 14.97
CA ALA A 128 -4.65 -0.48 13.63
C ALA A 128 -5.35 0.42 12.60
N TYR A 129 -6.40 1.15 12.98
CA TYR A 129 -7.05 2.12 12.09
C TYR A 129 -6.10 3.28 11.74
N SER A 130 -6.16 3.73 10.48
CA SER A 130 -5.34 4.84 9.97
C SER A 130 -5.85 6.18 10.53
N GLN A 131 -5.62 6.46 11.80
CA GLN A 131 -6.05 7.69 12.47
C GLN A 131 -5.31 8.92 11.93
N GLY A 132 -6.05 9.97 11.58
CA GLY A 132 -5.50 11.20 11.03
C GLY A 132 -6.49 12.36 11.03
N ALA A 133 -6.18 13.39 10.24
CA ALA A 133 -6.90 14.65 10.22
C ALA A 133 -8.36 14.51 9.72
N PRO A 134 -9.33 15.24 10.30
CA PRO A 134 -9.17 16.20 11.39
C PRO A 134 -8.80 15.52 12.72
N THR A 135 -7.85 16.13 13.43
CA THR A 135 -7.46 15.73 14.78
C THR A 135 -7.56 16.93 15.70
N GLY A 136 -7.79 16.66 16.98
CA GLY A 136 -7.88 17.71 17.98
C GLY A 136 -7.78 17.13 19.37
N ARG A 137 -7.47 18.00 20.32
CA ARG A 137 -7.42 17.67 21.74
C ARG A 137 -7.95 18.83 22.56
N THR A 138 -8.46 18.55 23.76
CA THR A 138 -8.79 19.58 24.73
C THR A 138 -7.60 20.51 24.95
N GLN A 139 -7.86 21.81 25.07
CA GLN A 139 -6.83 22.82 25.29
C GLN A 139 -6.15 22.60 26.65
N ILE A 140 -4.88 22.99 26.74
CA ILE A 140 -4.11 22.91 27.99
C ILE A 140 -4.82 23.75 29.05
N GLY A 141 -5.05 23.16 30.23
CA GLY A 141 -5.76 23.81 31.35
C GLY A 141 -7.29 23.72 31.27
N SER A 142 -7.85 23.09 30.24
CA SER A 142 -9.26 22.75 30.12
C SER A 142 -9.45 21.23 30.22
N TYR A 143 -10.61 20.82 30.72
CA TYR A 143 -11.01 19.41 30.83
C TYR A 143 -12.49 19.26 30.45
N THR A 144 -12.86 18.03 30.17
CA THR A 144 -14.25 17.62 29.94
C THR A 144 -14.61 16.49 30.90
N PHE A 145 -15.89 16.15 31.00
CA PHE A 145 -16.36 15.03 31.80
C PHE A 145 -16.98 13.96 30.92
N CYS A 146 -16.86 12.71 31.35
CA CYS A 146 -17.47 11.56 30.71
C CYS A 146 -18.21 10.76 31.79
N SER A 147 -19.52 10.62 31.64
CA SER A 147 -20.40 9.91 32.60
C SER A 147 -20.06 8.43 32.81
N LEU A 148 -19.24 7.85 31.94
CA LEU A 148 -18.75 6.47 32.07
C LEU A 148 -17.40 6.38 32.81
N LEU A 149 -16.74 7.51 33.04
CA LEU A 149 -15.47 7.59 33.75
C LEU A 149 -15.74 8.25 35.10
N VAL A 150 -15.88 7.40 36.12
CA VAL A 150 -16.18 7.80 37.49
C VAL A 150 -15.04 7.37 38.42
N ASP A 151 -14.98 7.99 39.60
CA ASP A 151 -14.11 7.60 40.69
C ASP A 151 -14.73 6.48 41.55
N ASN A 152 -14.01 6.06 42.59
CA ASN A 152 -14.46 5.09 43.58
C ASN A 152 -15.75 5.49 44.33
N ASN A 153 -16.11 6.78 44.33
CA ASN A 153 -17.32 7.30 44.94
C ASN A 153 -18.48 7.38 43.93
N GLY A 154 -18.23 7.10 42.66
CA GLY A 154 -19.20 7.21 41.56
C GLY A 154 -19.29 8.62 40.94
N GLU A 155 -18.37 9.52 41.29
CA GLU A 155 -18.35 10.89 40.77
C GLU A 155 -17.55 10.99 39.47
N GLU A 156 -18.00 11.81 38.51
CA GLU A 156 -17.33 11.96 37.21
C GLU A 156 -15.93 12.56 37.37
N VAL A 157 -14.93 11.96 36.69
CA VAL A 157 -13.55 12.45 36.74
C VAL A 157 -13.22 13.40 35.57
N PRO A 158 -12.42 14.45 35.79
CA PRO A 158 -11.90 15.30 34.72
C PRO A 158 -11.07 14.50 33.71
N CYS A 159 -11.38 14.70 32.42
CA CYS A 159 -10.76 14.00 31.30
C CYS A 159 -10.17 14.97 30.28
N GLN A 160 -9.08 14.53 29.66
CA GLN A 160 -8.62 15.03 28.37
C GLN A 160 -9.39 14.31 27.26
N GLU A 161 -9.98 15.08 26.34
CA GLU A 161 -10.58 14.56 25.12
C GLU A 161 -9.59 14.68 23.97
N VAL A 162 -9.46 13.60 23.20
CA VAL A 162 -8.70 13.59 21.94
C VAL A 162 -9.60 13.02 20.86
N HIS A 163 -9.66 13.66 19.70
CA HIS A 163 -10.38 13.12 18.55
C HIS A 163 -9.49 12.98 17.32
N ALA A 164 -9.82 12.00 16.49
CA ALA A 164 -9.19 11.73 15.20
C ALA A 164 -10.23 11.14 14.24
N THR A 165 -9.88 11.01 12.97
CA THR A 165 -10.74 10.35 11.97
C THR A 165 -9.98 9.25 11.24
N CYS A 166 -10.69 8.21 10.85
CA CYS A 166 -10.10 7.16 10.02
C CYS A 166 -9.86 7.72 8.61
N GLN A 167 -8.60 7.77 8.19
CA GLN A 167 -8.21 8.22 6.85
C GLN A 167 -8.58 7.19 5.76
N GLY A 168 -9.08 6.01 6.14
CA GLY A 168 -9.37 4.91 5.23
C GLY A 168 -8.10 4.23 4.71
N CYS A 169 -8.17 3.67 3.50
CA CYS A 169 -7.09 2.90 2.91
C CYS A 169 -6.97 3.13 1.40
N LYS A 170 -5.83 2.71 0.83
CA LYS A 170 -5.61 2.67 -0.61
C LYS A 170 -5.77 1.24 -1.09
N VAL A 171 -6.61 1.01 -2.09
CA VAL A 171 -6.88 -0.33 -2.65
C VAL A 171 -6.57 -0.36 -4.14
N CYS A 172 -6.19 -1.52 -4.66
CA CYS A 172 -6.08 -1.68 -6.11
C CYS A 172 -7.47 -1.61 -6.76
N PRO A 173 -7.67 -0.91 -7.88
CA PRO A 173 -8.98 -0.84 -8.55
C PRO A 173 -9.46 -2.18 -9.13
N PHE A 174 -8.59 -3.18 -9.23
CA PHE A 174 -8.90 -4.54 -9.68
C PHE A 174 -9.39 -5.47 -8.55
N VAL A 175 -9.65 -4.91 -7.37
CA VAL A 175 -10.36 -5.61 -6.29
C VAL A 175 -11.88 -5.52 -6.53
N ASP A 176 -12.66 -6.29 -5.78
CA ASP A 176 -14.10 -6.03 -5.67
C ASP A 176 -14.34 -4.70 -4.93
N MET A 177 -14.51 -3.63 -5.71
CA MET A 177 -14.70 -2.28 -5.18
C MET A 177 -16.02 -2.12 -4.43
N VAL A 178 -17.05 -2.93 -4.73
CA VAL A 178 -18.32 -2.87 -3.99
C VAL A 178 -18.07 -3.35 -2.56
N LYS A 179 -17.42 -4.51 -2.43
CA LYS A 179 -17.04 -5.08 -1.14
C LYS A 179 -16.08 -4.18 -0.35
N MET A 180 -15.10 -3.56 -1.02
CA MET A 180 -14.12 -2.70 -0.35
C MET A 180 -14.69 -1.35 0.12
N ASN A 181 -15.81 -0.89 -0.46
CA ASN A 181 -16.50 0.31 -0.01
C ASN A 181 -17.49 0.04 1.13
N GLU A 182 -17.69 -1.22 1.53
CA GLU A 182 -18.48 -1.54 2.72
C GLU A 182 -17.81 -0.91 3.96
N PRO A 183 -18.57 -0.22 4.82
CA PRO A 183 -18.02 0.31 6.06
C PRO A 183 -17.41 -0.82 6.88
N HIS A 184 -16.16 -0.68 7.28
CA HIS A 184 -15.61 -1.59 8.29
C HIS A 184 -16.41 -1.39 9.57
N GLN A 185 -16.94 -2.48 10.10
CA GLN A 185 -17.69 -2.54 11.35
C GLN A 185 -17.01 -3.49 12.34
N ARG A 186 -16.49 -4.61 11.84
CA ARG A 186 -15.90 -5.64 12.69
C ARG A 186 -14.89 -6.43 11.88
N ALA A 187 -13.82 -6.85 12.54
CA ALA A 187 -12.92 -7.87 12.05
C ALA A 187 -13.08 -9.10 12.92
N THR A 188 -13.56 -10.21 12.35
CA THR A 188 -13.58 -11.49 13.06
C THR A 188 -12.20 -12.15 13.02
N ARG A 189 -11.96 -13.12 13.91
CA ARG A 189 -10.71 -13.89 13.91
C ARG A 189 -10.55 -14.67 12.61
N GLU A 190 -11.66 -15.12 12.04
CA GLU A 190 -11.75 -15.81 10.76
C GLU A 190 -11.39 -14.87 9.61
N ASP A 191 -11.88 -13.62 9.61
CA ASP A 191 -11.52 -12.61 8.61
C ASP A 191 -10.01 -12.31 8.65
N LEU A 192 -9.46 -12.13 9.85
CA LEU A 192 -8.03 -11.89 10.03
C LEU A 192 -7.19 -13.11 9.60
N ARG A 193 -7.63 -14.33 9.93
CA ARG A 193 -6.98 -15.56 9.46
C ARG A 193 -7.00 -15.68 7.94
N LEU A 194 -8.14 -15.42 7.31
CA LEU A 194 -8.27 -15.47 5.86
C LEU A 194 -7.37 -14.42 5.21
N ARG A 195 -7.34 -13.20 5.75
CA ARG A 195 -6.47 -12.13 5.26
C ARG A 195 -5.00 -12.49 5.42
N LEU A 196 -4.59 -13.00 6.57
CA LEU A 196 -3.21 -13.44 6.81
C LEU A 196 -2.83 -14.61 5.90
N ALA A 197 -3.74 -15.53 5.61
CA ALA A 197 -3.50 -16.60 4.64
C ALA A 197 -3.33 -16.02 3.22
N GLN A 198 -4.14 -15.04 2.83
CA GLN A 198 -3.99 -14.32 1.55
C GLN A 198 -2.67 -13.55 1.48
N ASP A 199 -2.27 -12.87 2.56
CA ASP A 199 -1.00 -12.16 2.64
C ASP A 199 0.19 -13.15 2.68
N GLN A 200 0.02 -14.34 3.27
CA GLN A 200 1.00 -15.43 3.17
C GLN A 200 1.07 -16.04 1.77
N HIS A 201 -0.02 -16.05 1.01
CA HIS A 201 0.01 -16.37 -0.43
C HIS A 201 0.74 -15.30 -1.27
N ILE A 202 1.05 -14.11 -0.71
CA ILE A 202 2.03 -13.18 -1.31
C ILE A 202 3.46 -13.76 -1.22
N HIS A 203 3.72 -14.75 -0.35
CA HIS A 203 4.86 -15.64 -0.55
C HIS A 203 4.57 -16.52 -1.76
N THR A 204 5.03 -16.02 -2.90
CA THR A 204 4.84 -16.57 -4.23
C THR A 204 5.16 -18.06 -4.25
N SER A 205 4.20 -18.87 -4.72
CA SER A 205 4.53 -20.24 -5.12
C SER A 205 5.68 -20.21 -6.13
N ALA A 206 6.48 -21.28 -6.23
CA ALA A 206 7.57 -21.33 -7.21
C ALA A 206 7.08 -21.01 -8.63
N ARG A 207 5.86 -21.46 -8.97
CA ARG A 207 5.19 -21.17 -10.24
C ARG A 207 4.84 -19.69 -10.41
N GLN A 208 4.26 -19.07 -9.38
CA GLN A 208 3.94 -17.64 -9.40
C GLN A 208 5.20 -16.79 -9.49
N ALA A 209 6.24 -17.13 -8.73
CA ALA A 209 7.53 -16.44 -8.77
C ALA A 209 8.18 -16.56 -10.16
N LEU A 210 8.13 -17.74 -10.78
CA LEU A 210 8.63 -17.96 -12.14
C LEU A 210 7.85 -17.10 -13.15
N PHE A 211 6.53 -17.10 -13.08
CA PHE A 211 5.66 -16.30 -13.95
C PHE A 211 5.95 -14.79 -13.81
N GLU A 212 5.98 -14.27 -12.58
CA GLU A 212 6.24 -12.86 -12.29
C GLU A 212 7.64 -12.43 -12.73
N LYS A 213 8.67 -13.26 -12.47
CA LYS A 213 10.04 -13.00 -12.93
C LYS A 213 10.14 -12.96 -14.46
N THR A 214 9.51 -13.92 -15.12
CA THR A 214 9.50 -14.03 -16.59
C THR A 214 8.89 -12.80 -17.22
N LEU A 215 7.72 -12.40 -16.72
CA LEU A 215 7.01 -11.23 -17.22
C LEU A 215 7.75 -9.92 -16.90
N SER A 216 8.40 -9.85 -15.73
CA SER A 216 9.27 -8.72 -15.35
C SER A 216 10.48 -8.59 -16.27
N LEU A 217 11.12 -9.71 -16.65
CA LEU A 217 12.25 -9.72 -17.58
C LEU A 217 11.82 -9.24 -18.96
N TYR A 218 10.75 -9.81 -19.52
CA TYR A 218 10.21 -9.40 -20.81
C TYR A 218 9.90 -7.89 -20.84
N ARG A 219 9.31 -7.34 -19.78
CA ARG A 219 9.04 -5.91 -19.67
C ARG A 219 10.30 -5.05 -19.58
N ALA A 220 11.33 -5.52 -18.89
CA ALA A 220 12.60 -4.82 -18.86
C ALA A 220 13.15 -4.68 -20.28
N TYR A 221 13.04 -5.74 -21.09
CA TYR A 221 13.38 -5.70 -22.52
C TYR A 221 12.51 -4.71 -23.31
N CYS A 222 11.18 -4.71 -23.14
CA CYS A 222 10.30 -3.75 -23.84
C CYS A 222 10.56 -2.29 -23.41
N THR A 223 10.91 -2.04 -22.14
CA THR A 223 11.12 -0.68 -21.61
C THR A 223 12.45 -0.09 -22.03
N HIS A 224 13.49 -0.91 -21.99
CA HIS A 224 14.88 -0.45 -22.15
C HIS A 224 15.45 -0.75 -23.53
N GLY A 225 14.78 -1.59 -24.32
CA GLY A 225 15.29 -2.10 -25.58
C GLY A 225 16.63 -2.79 -25.39
N CYS A 226 17.52 -2.67 -26.38
CA CYS A 226 18.83 -3.29 -26.32
C CYS A 226 19.89 -2.44 -25.59
N LEU A 227 19.56 -1.22 -25.15
CA LEU A 227 20.48 -0.23 -24.56
C LEU A 227 21.69 0.16 -25.45
N GLY A 228 21.72 -0.30 -26.70
CA GLY A 228 22.74 0.06 -27.69
C GLY A 228 22.59 1.52 -28.14
N PRO A 229 23.61 2.08 -28.81
CA PRO A 229 23.53 3.43 -29.33
C PRO A 229 22.35 3.57 -30.30
N ALA A 230 21.68 4.73 -30.27
CA ALA A 230 20.65 5.04 -31.26
C ALA A 230 21.27 5.16 -32.65
N ASP A 231 20.70 4.47 -33.63
CA ASP A 231 21.17 4.56 -35.00
C ASP A 231 20.71 5.90 -35.59
N THR A 232 21.62 6.71 -36.13
CA THR A 232 21.32 8.08 -36.59
C THR A 232 20.57 8.12 -37.93
N SER A 233 20.14 6.98 -38.48
CA SER A 233 19.76 6.84 -39.90
C SER A 233 18.32 6.41 -40.17
N THR A 234 17.46 6.28 -39.17
CA THR A 234 16.08 5.80 -39.40
C THR A 234 15.06 6.64 -38.66
N ASP A 235 14.53 7.65 -39.37
CA ASP A 235 13.21 8.21 -39.09
C ASP A 235 12.17 7.12 -39.39
N THR A 236 11.84 6.30 -38.40
CA THR A 236 10.76 5.31 -38.53
C THR A 236 9.67 5.56 -37.49
N GLU A 237 8.55 6.10 -37.97
CA GLU A 237 7.31 6.39 -37.26
C GLU A 237 6.52 5.10 -36.90
N HIS A 238 7.15 4.12 -36.24
CA HIS A 238 6.51 2.85 -35.88
C HIS A 238 6.65 2.49 -34.39
N ALA A 239 6.17 3.37 -33.50
CA ALA A 239 6.04 3.05 -32.07
C ALA A 239 4.73 3.60 -31.49
N ALA A 240 3.59 3.15 -32.01
CA ALA A 240 2.29 3.70 -31.62
C ALA A 240 1.45 2.81 -30.69
N GLU A 241 1.68 1.50 -30.58
CA GLU A 241 0.65 0.61 -29.99
C GLU A 241 0.92 0.06 -28.58
N ASP A 242 2.13 0.20 -28.01
CA ASP A 242 2.41 -0.24 -26.62
C ASP A 242 2.68 0.94 -25.66
N ASN A 243 1.97 2.04 -25.88
CA ASN A 243 2.30 3.36 -25.34
C ASN A 243 1.83 3.62 -23.90
N GLN A 244 0.77 2.97 -23.43
CA GLN A 244 0.13 3.39 -22.17
C GLN A 244 0.93 2.96 -20.92
N TRP A 245 1.39 1.71 -20.88
CA TRP A 245 2.20 1.21 -19.77
C TRP A 245 3.57 1.91 -19.72
N ILE A 246 4.23 2.08 -20.88
CA ILE A 246 5.50 2.80 -20.98
C ILE A 246 5.33 4.26 -20.56
N ALA A 247 4.26 4.94 -20.99
CA ALA A 247 3.96 6.31 -20.58
C ALA A 247 3.67 6.41 -19.07
N GLN A 248 2.94 5.45 -18.49
CA GLN A 248 2.70 5.37 -17.04
C GLN A 248 4.03 5.16 -16.27
N ASN A 249 4.89 4.28 -16.76
CA ASN A 249 6.18 4.01 -16.14
C ASN A 249 7.13 5.22 -16.24
N LYS A 250 7.14 5.94 -17.37
CA LYS A 250 7.85 7.22 -17.53
C LYS A 250 7.32 8.29 -16.58
N ARG A 251 6.01 8.38 -16.37
CA ARG A 251 5.42 9.30 -15.35
C ARG A 251 5.81 8.90 -13.91
N ALA A 252 5.97 7.61 -13.65
CA ALA A 252 6.42 7.12 -12.34
C ALA A 252 7.91 7.38 -12.09
N GLN A 253 8.74 7.45 -13.14
CA GLN A 253 10.15 7.84 -13.08
C GLN A 253 10.26 9.35 -12.84
N ARG A 254 10.46 9.75 -11.57
CA ARG A 254 10.64 11.17 -11.22
C ARG A 254 11.95 11.72 -11.79
N GLY A 255 11.86 12.53 -12.86
CA GLY A 255 12.89 13.52 -13.22
C GLY A 255 14.12 13.03 -13.99
N HIS A 256 14.06 11.86 -14.64
CA HIS A 256 15.09 11.42 -15.57
C HIS A 256 14.53 11.26 -16.97
N ASP A 257 15.03 12.06 -17.90
CA ASP A 257 14.74 11.89 -19.32
C ASP A 257 15.37 10.58 -19.80
N SER A 258 14.58 9.75 -20.49
CA SER A 258 15.06 8.52 -21.09
C SER A 258 16.13 8.86 -22.13
N LYS A 259 17.32 8.27 -22.01
CA LYS A 259 18.34 8.40 -23.07
C LYS A 259 17.81 7.74 -24.35
N PRO A 260 18.05 8.32 -25.54
CA PRO A 260 17.74 7.64 -26.79
C PRO A 260 18.57 6.35 -26.86
N THR A 261 17.90 5.22 -26.99
CA THR A 261 18.48 3.89 -27.20
C THR A 261 18.16 3.42 -28.61
N CYS A 262 18.90 2.42 -29.07
CA CYS A 262 18.58 1.64 -30.26
C CYS A 262 17.07 1.28 -30.35
N ASP A 263 16.52 1.43 -31.55
CA ASP A 263 15.15 1.11 -31.96
C ASP A 263 14.97 -0.31 -32.50
N GLY A 264 16.06 -1.07 -32.61
CA GLY A 264 16.05 -2.41 -33.16
C GLY A 264 15.24 -3.41 -32.35
N GLN A 265 14.57 -4.32 -33.06
CA GLN A 265 13.76 -5.37 -32.47
C GLN A 265 14.61 -6.37 -31.68
N LEU A 266 14.09 -6.79 -30.53
CA LEU A 266 14.66 -7.88 -29.74
C LEU A 266 14.03 -9.20 -30.17
N ILE A 267 14.89 -10.20 -30.38
CA ILE A 267 14.57 -11.52 -30.91
C ILE A 267 14.96 -12.56 -29.87
N PHE A 268 14.02 -13.46 -29.57
CA PHE A 268 14.28 -14.67 -28.79
C PHE A 268 14.74 -15.79 -29.74
N ASP A 269 15.84 -16.47 -29.41
CA ASP A 269 16.47 -17.44 -30.31
C ASP A 269 17.22 -18.51 -29.49
N TYR A 270 17.65 -19.58 -30.16
CA TYR A 270 18.38 -20.69 -29.55
C TYR A 270 19.77 -20.84 -30.17
N ASP A 271 20.79 -21.03 -29.33
CA ASP A 271 22.14 -21.27 -29.83
C ASP A 271 22.30 -22.68 -30.41
N LEU A 272 23.46 -22.98 -30.98
CA LEU A 272 23.75 -24.31 -31.54
C LEU A 272 23.71 -25.45 -30.50
N ASN A 273 23.76 -25.12 -29.21
CA ASN A 273 23.64 -26.07 -28.10
C ASN A 273 22.20 -26.15 -27.57
N GLY A 274 21.24 -25.46 -28.18
CA GLY A 274 19.85 -25.38 -27.75
C GLY A 274 19.62 -24.47 -26.55
N LYS A 275 20.56 -23.58 -26.20
CA LYS A 275 20.40 -22.64 -25.10
C LYS A 275 19.66 -21.39 -25.56
N ALA A 276 18.56 -21.06 -24.89
CA ALA A 276 17.78 -19.86 -25.14
C ALA A 276 18.57 -18.57 -24.86
N PHE A 277 18.43 -17.58 -25.74
CA PHE A 277 19.00 -16.25 -25.59
C PHE A 277 18.13 -15.18 -26.27
N VAL A 278 18.30 -13.93 -25.82
CA VAL A 278 17.67 -12.76 -26.44
C VAL A 278 18.75 -11.89 -27.08
N ARG A 279 18.56 -11.50 -28.33
CA ARG A 279 19.47 -10.60 -29.05
C ARG A 279 18.74 -9.46 -29.72
N CYS A 280 19.42 -8.34 -29.91
CA CYS A 280 18.96 -7.30 -30.83
C CYS A 280 19.21 -7.73 -32.28
N GLU A 281 18.35 -7.33 -33.21
CA GLU A 281 18.55 -7.56 -34.64
C GLU A 281 19.85 -6.94 -35.18
N HIS A 282 20.28 -5.81 -34.62
CA HIS A 282 21.54 -5.14 -34.96
C HIS A 282 22.77 -5.78 -34.28
N TYR A 283 22.60 -6.84 -33.49
CA TYR A 283 23.72 -7.64 -32.96
C TYR A 283 24.29 -8.57 -34.05
N SER A 284 24.83 -7.99 -35.13
CA SER A 284 25.52 -8.78 -36.16
C SER A 284 26.45 -7.93 -37.02
N ILE A 285 27.75 -8.22 -36.95
CA ILE A 285 28.76 -7.63 -37.87
C ILE A 285 28.48 -8.03 -39.33
N GLN A 286 27.87 -9.20 -39.56
CA GLN A 286 27.63 -9.73 -40.91
C GLN A 286 26.46 -9.03 -41.62
N LEU A 287 25.54 -8.44 -40.86
CA LEU A 287 24.36 -7.73 -41.38
C LEU A 287 24.50 -6.20 -41.25
N GLY A 288 25.71 -5.70 -41.00
CA GLY A 288 25.99 -4.27 -40.90
C GLY A 288 25.75 -3.64 -39.53
N GLY A 289 25.48 -4.45 -38.50
CA GLY A 289 25.33 -4.00 -37.10
C GLY A 289 26.61 -4.10 -36.26
N THR A 290 26.54 -3.64 -35.01
CA THR A 290 27.69 -3.49 -34.11
C THR A 290 27.59 -4.39 -32.86
N ARG A 291 28.73 -4.71 -32.23
CA ARG A 291 28.79 -5.63 -31.06
C ARG A 291 28.41 -4.99 -29.71
N ASP A 292 28.03 -3.72 -29.73
CA ASP A 292 27.55 -2.93 -28.60
C ASP A 292 26.03 -3.07 -28.37
N HIS A 293 25.32 -3.78 -29.24
CA HIS A 293 23.92 -4.16 -29.02
C HIS A 293 23.77 -5.38 -28.10
N LEU A 294 22.56 -5.57 -27.57
CA LEU A 294 22.25 -6.63 -26.61
C LEU A 294 22.41 -8.03 -27.22
N ILE A 295 23.13 -8.88 -26.49
CA ILE A 295 22.95 -10.32 -26.47
C ILE A 295 22.92 -10.76 -25.00
N SER A 296 21.86 -11.46 -24.58
CA SER A 296 21.70 -11.94 -23.21
C SER A 296 21.28 -13.41 -23.22
N TYR A 297 22.01 -14.21 -22.45
CA TYR A 297 21.67 -15.62 -22.19
C TYR A 297 20.86 -15.77 -20.88
N ASP A 298 20.36 -14.67 -20.31
CA ASP A 298 19.61 -14.70 -19.04
C ASP A 298 18.33 -15.54 -19.18
N ALA A 299 17.68 -15.47 -20.34
CA ALA A 299 16.51 -16.29 -20.67
C ALA A 299 16.77 -17.79 -20.46
N GLY A 300 17.91 -18.32 -20.93
CA GLY A 300 18.31 -19.72 -20.81
C GLY A 300 19.05 -20.09 -19.52
N THR A 301 18.86 -19.35 -18.42
CA THR A 301 19.45 -19.68 -17.10
C THR A 301 18.61 -20.67 -16.29
N GLY A 302 17.41 -21.02 -16.77
CA GLY A 302 16.42 -21.82 -16.02
C GLY A 302 15.74 -21.05 -14.89
N LEU A 303 15.95 -19.73 -14.80
CA LEU A 303 15.29 -18.85 -13.82
C LEU A 303 13.98 -18.25 -14.34
N PHE A 304 13.67 -18.49 -15.61
CA PHE A 304 12.52 -17.95 -16.34
C PHE A 304 11.80 -19.08 -17.07
N ASP A 305 10.53 -18.85 -17.39
CA ASP A 305 9.72 -19.74 -18.20
C ASP A 305 10.03 -19.48 -19.67
N GLU A 306 10.82 -20.37 -20.28
CA GLU A 306 11.31 -20.23 -21.66
C GLU A 306 10.14 -20.29 -22.66
N GLU A 307 9.18 -21.22 -22.46
CA GLU A 307 7.97 -21.32 -23.30
C GLU A 307 7.18 -20.01 -23.25
N TYR A 308 7.06 -19.41 -22.07
CA TYR A 308 6.35 -18.15 -21.94
C TYR A 308 7.10 -16.97 -22.57
N LEU A 309 8.43 -16.90 -22.44
CA LEU A 309 9.24 -15.86 -23.08
C LEU A 309 9.15 -15.95 -24.61
N GLU A 310 9.34 -17.14 -25.17
CA GLU A 310 9.23 -17.38 -26.61
C GLU A 310 7.86 -16.94 -27.12
N ALA A 311 6.78 -17.37 -26.47
CA ALA A 311 5.42 -16.96 -26.82
C ALA A 311 5.21 -15.44 -26.75
N LEU A 312 5.82 -14.76 -25.77
CA LEU A 312 5.75 -13.29 -25.64
C LEU A 312 6.48 -12.57 -26.77
N PHE A 313 7.69 -13.02 -27.14
CA PHE A 313 8.47 -12.42 -28.23
C PHE A 313 7.87 -12.69 -29.62
N ASP A 314 7.30 -13.88 -29.84
CA ASP A 314 6.66 -14.25 -31.11
C ASP A 314 5.23 -13.71 -31.25
N GLY A 315 4.66 -13.13 -30.19
CA GLY A 315 3.28 -12.68 -30.18
C GLY A 315 2.27 -13.84 -30.31
N ASN A 316 2.63 -15.05 -29.86
CA ASN A 316 1.77 -16.23 -29.92
C ASN A 316 0.59 -16.09 -28.93
N THR A 317 -0.52 -15.54 -29.41
CA THR A 317 -1.68 -15.20 -28.58
C THR A 317 -2.35 -16.42 -27.94
N GLU A 318 -2.38 -17.56 -28.62
CA GLU A 318 -2.96 -18.81 -28.10
C GLU A 318 -2.17 -19.33 -26.90
N GLU A 319 -0.84 -19.36 -27.03
CA GLU A 319 0.04 -19.87 -25.99
C GLU A 319 0.11 -18.92 -24.79
N ILE A 320 0.19 -17.61 -25.06
CA ILE A 320 0.06 -16.57 -24.03
C ILE A 320 -1.27 -16.74 -23.26
N ALA A 321 -2.38 -17.00 -23.95
CA ALA A 321 -3.68 -17.18 -23.32
C ALA A 321 -3.74 -18.48 -22.50
N ARG A 322 -3.15 -19.57 -22.98
CA ARG A 322 -3.03 -20.84 -22.26
C ARG A 322 -2.28 -20.66 -20.93
N ILE A 323 -1.10 -20.04 -20.97
CA ILE A 323 -0.24 -19.85 -19.79
C ILE A 323 -0.91 -18.90 -18.78
N LYS A 324 -1.42 -17.75 -19.25
CA LYS A 324 -2.14 -16.81 -18.38
C LYS A 324 -3.43 -17.40 -17.80
N GLY A 325 -4.15 -18.22 -18.57
CA GLY A 325 -5.35 -18.91 -18.10
C GLY A 325 -5.02 -19.94 -17.02
N ALA A 326 -3.87 -20.60 -17.08
CA ALA A 326 -3.40 -21.48 -16.02
C ALA A 326 -3.01 -20.69 -14.76
N ALA A 327 -2.29 -19.57 -14.91
CA ALA A 327 -1.98 -18.66 -13.80
C ALA A 327 -3.26 -18.15 -13.11
N TYR A 328 -4.28 -17.76 -13.90
CA TYR A 328 -5.58 -17.33 -13.40
C TYR A 328 -6.29 -18.40 -12.56
N LYS A 329 -6.31 -19.66 -13.03
CA LYS A 329 -6.89 -20.78 -12.29
C LYS A 329 -6.19 -21.03 -10.97
N ASP A 330 -4.89 -20.75 -10.90
CA ASP A 330 -4.08 -20.85 -9.69
C ASP A 330 -4.18 -19.58 -8.81
N GLY A 331 -4.96 -18.58 -9.22
CA GLY A 331 -5.26 -17.37 -8.43
C GLY A 331 -4.24 -16.24 -8.55
N PHE A 332 -3.35 -16.28 -9.55
CA PHE A 332 -2.34 -15.24 -9.77
C PHE A 332 -2.23 -14.76 -11.22
N GLY A 333 -1.38 -13.76 -11.46
CA GLY A 333 -1.15 -13.18 -12.78
C GLY A 333 -2.16 -12.08 -13.14
N PRO A 334 -2.03 -11.48 -14.34
CA PRO A 334 -2.68 -10.22 -14.68
C PRO A 334 -4.20 -10.30 -14.84
N LEU A 335 -4.76 -11.50 -14.93
CA LEU A 335 -6.20 -11.75 -15.05
C LEU A 335 -6.88 -12.03 -13.70
N ALA A 336 -6.09 -12.31 -12.65
CA ALA A 336 -6.64 -12.62 -11.34
C ALA A 336 -7.15 -11.36 -10.63
N SER A 337 -8.19 -11.52 -9.82
CA SER A 337 -8.67 -10.44 -8.94
C SER A 337 -7.57 -10.01 -7.97
N CYS A 338 -7.42 -8.71 -7.77
CA CYS A 338 -6.42 -8.20 -6.85
C CYS A 338 -6.94 -8.19 -5.40
N SER A 339 -6.04 -8.35 -4.44
CA SER A 339 -6.32 -8.21 -3.00
C SER A 339 -5.42 -7.16 -2.34
N MET A 340 -4.71 -6.37 -3.14
CA MET A 340 -3.75 -5.38 -2.66
C MET A 340 -4.44 -4.22 -1.94
N ILE A 341 -4.06 -4.04 -0.69
CA ILE A 341 -4.50 -2.96 0.18
C ILE A 341 -3.24 -2.35 0.81
N SER A 342 -3.23 -1.04 0.96
CA SER A 342 -2.18 -0.32 1.66
C SER A 342 -2.78 0.77 2.54
N ASN A 343 -2.02 1.19 3.54
CA ASN A 343 -2.40 2.33 4.38
C ASN A 343 -2.56 3.60 3.51
N HIS A 344 -3.53 4.46 3.86
CA HIS A 344 -3.70 5.77 3.24
C HIS A 344 -2.38 6.56 3.13
N ASN A 345 -1.55 6.53 4.17
CA ASN A 345 -0.27 7.25 4.24
C ASN A 345 0.86 6.58 3.45
N SER A 346 0.60 5.44 2.79
CA SER A 346 1.63 4.78 1.98
C SER A 346 2.05 5.67 0.80
N VAL A 347 3.36 5.73 0.55
CA VAL A 347 3.94 6.42 -0.62
C VAL A 347 3.70 5.61 -1.91
N LYS A 348 3.21 4.38 -1.80
CA LYS A 348 2.85 3.54 -2.95
C LYS A 348 1.66 4.16 -3.69
N VAL A 349 1.93 4.64 -4.90
CA VAL A 349 0.91 5.20 -5.81
C VAL A 349 0.30 4.11 -6.68
N HIS A 350 1.10 3.14 -7.13
CA HIS A 350 0.65 2.06 -8.00
C HIS A 350 0.61 0.72 -7.27
N CYS A 351 -0.29 -0.16 -7.72
CA CYS A 351 -0.34 -1.54 -7.31
C CYS A 351 0.95 -2.26 -7.77
N PRO A 352 1.59 -3.08 -6.90
CA PRO A 352 2.74 -3.87 -7.31
C PRO A 352 2.32 -5.13 -8.10
N CYS A 353 1.04 -5.51 -8.06
CA CYS A 353 0.52 -6.61 -8.86
C CYS A 353 0.25 -6.15 -10.29
N GLU A 354 0.37 -7.09 -11.21
CA GLU A 354 0.08 -6.83 -12.60
C GLU A 354 -1.41 -6.94 -12.89
N HIS A 355 -1.90 -6.07 -13.78
CA HIS A 355 -3.31 -6.03 -14.16
C HIS A 355 -3.45 -5.82 -15.66
N ARG A 356 -4.56 -6.31 -16.23
CA ARG A 356 -5.02 -5.95 -17.58
C ARG A 356 -6.31 -5.16 -17.53
N ASP A 357 -6.39 -4.12 -18.36
CA ASP A 357 -7.63 -3.38 -18.58
C ASP A 357 -8.65 -4.22 -19.40
N PRO A 358 -9.90 -3.76 -19.56
CA PRO A 358 -10.91 -4.46 -20.35
C PRO A 358 -10.54 -4.68 -21.82
N GLU A 359 -9.70 -3.80 -22.37
CA GLU A 359 -9.14 -3.88 -23.73
C GLU A 359 -8.01 -4.92 -23.82
N GLY A 360 -7.58 -5.46 -22.68
CA GLY A 360 -6.56 -6.48 -22.57
C GLY A 360 -5.15 -5.92 -22.47
N ASN A 361 -4.95 -4.61 -22.42
CA ASN A 361 -3.62 -4.01 -22.26
C ASN A 361 -3.13 -4.13 -20.82
N LEU A 362 -1.82 -4.28 -20.63
CA LEU A 362 -1.24 -4.26 -19.29
C LEU A 362 -1.22 -2.84 -18.74
N VAL A 363 -1.60 -2.68 -17.47
CA VAL A 363 -1.67 -1.36 -16.83
C VAL A 363 -0.98 -1.36 -15.47
N LEU A 364 -0.32 -0.23 -15.15
CA LEU A 364 0.11 0.08 -13.79
C LEU A 364 -1.07 0.70 -13.06
N ALA A 365 -1.82 -0.13 -12.35
CA ALA A 365 -3.02 0.30 -11.67
C ALA A 365 -2.70 1.32 -10.56
N GLU A 366 -3.15 2.57 -10.71
CA GLU A 366 -3.08 3.56 -9.64
C GLU A 366 -4.02 3.15 -8.50
N MET A 367 -3.49 3.14 -7.28
CA MET A 367 -4.23 2.74 -6.09
C MET A 367 -5.33 3.76 -5.79
N THR A 368 -6.56 3.30 -5.67
CA THR A 368 -7.73 4.12 -5.37
C THR A 368 -7.86 4.34 -3.86
N HIS A 369 -8.11 5.57 -3.45
CA HIS A 369 -8.36 5.90 -2.04
C HIS A 369 -9.82 5.61 -1.67
N ILE A 370 -10.03 4.67 -0.76
CA ILE A 370 -11.31 4.44 -0.10
C ILE A 370 -11.36 5.30 1.16
N ARG A 371 -12.28 6.26 1.18
CA ARG A 371 -12.49 7.14 2.34
C ARG A 371 -13.27 6.40 3.41
N CYS A 372 -12.87 6.59 4.66
CA CYS A 372 -13.67 6.19 5.81
C CYS A 372 -14.26 7.44 6.48
N HIS A 373 -15.48 7.31 6.99
CA HIS A 373 -16.19 8.37 7.69
C HIS A 373 -16.21 8.16 9.21
N SER A 374 -15.60 7.08 9.70
CA SER A 374 -15.51 6.82 11.14
C SER A 374 -14.66 7.89 11.82
N THR A 375 -15.19 8.39 12.93
CA THR A 375 -14.49 9.31 13.82
C THR A 375 -14.19 8.60 15.13
N PHE A 376 -13.12 9.00 15.79
CA PHE A 376 -12.67 8.42 17.05
C PHE A 376 -12.61 9.53 18.07
N ARG A 377 -13.30 9.38 19.22
CA ARG A 377 -13.22 10.30 20.35
C ARG A 377 -12.78 9.53 21.59
N CYS A 378 -11.61 9.85 22.11
CA CYS A 378 -11.00 9.21 23.26
C CYS A 378 -11.12 10.12 24.48
N PHE A 379 -11.62 9.60 25.59
CA PHE A 379 -11.62 10.25 26.90
C PHE A 379 -10.62 9.58 27.83
N GLU A 380 -9.61 10.35 28.24
CA GLU A 380 -8.52 9.91 29.10
C GLU A 380 -8.57 10.72 30.40
N PRO A 381 -8.76 10.08 31.57
CA PRO A 381 -8.65 10.76 32.85
C PRO A 381 -7.32 11.51 32.98
N LEU A 382 -7.38 12.72 33.54
CA LEU A 382 -6.18 13.47 33.89
C LEU A 382 -5.32 12.65 34.87
N GLU A 383 -4.01 12.83 34.80
CA GLU A 383 -3.03 11.98 35.49
C GLU A 383 -3.30 11.84 37.00
N GLU A 384 -3.65 12.94 37.66
CA GLU A 384 -3.99 12.98 39.09
C GLU A 384 -5.28 12.22 39.47
N TYR A 385 -6.15 11.90 38.52
CA TYR A 385 -7.40 11.14 38.73
C TYR A 385 -7.31 9.67 38.29
N ARG A 386 -6.15 9.21 37.76
CA ARG A 386 -6.00 7.83 37.27
C ARG A 386 -6.01 6.77 38.37
N GLN A 387 -5.61 7.11 39.59
CA GLN A 387 -5.62 6.19 40.75
C GLN A 387 -6.99 6.08 41.43
N ALA A 388 -7.93 6.95 41.07
CA ALA A 388 -9.25 7.01 41.70
C ALA A 388 -10.28 6.11 41.00
N GLN A 389 -9.89 5.37 39.95
CA GLN A 389 -10.75 4.53 39.11
C GLN A 389 -10.69 3.04 39.45
#